data_AF-A0A9X6AH37-F1
#
_entry.id   AF-A0A9X6AH37-F1
#
_cell.length_a   1.000
_cell.length_b   1.000
_cell.length_c   1.000
_cell.angle_alpha   90.00
_cell.angle_beta   90.00
_cell.angle_gamma   90.00
#
_symmetry.space_group_name_H-M   'P 1'
#
loop_
_entity.id
_entity.type
_entity.pdbx_description
1 polymer ?
#
loop_
_entity_poly.entity_id
_entity_poly.type
_entity_poly.pdbx_seq_one_letter_code
_entity_poly.pdbx_strand_id
1 'polypeptide(L)' 'EYRAPAMPESAALVERLRADGIPAVISGAGPTVLALADEESADKVAHLAGQGWAANRLDLDEAGACVLPLAPAGVH' A
#
# COMPACT_ATOMS: atom_id res chain seq x y z
N GLU A 1 11.49 -16.98 -8.69
CA GLU A 1 12.58 -17.02 -7.69
C GLU A 1 13.59 -15.85 -7.79
N TYR A 2 13.16 -14.58 -7.87
CA TYR A 2 14.07 -13.42 -7.75
C TYR A 2 13.44 -12.41 -6.78
N ARG A 3 14.08 -12.20 -5.62
CA ARG A 3 13.69 -11.38 -4.44
C ARG A 3 12.83 -11.96 -3.31
N ALA A 4 12.41 -13.23 -3.35
CA ALA A 4 11.75 -13.85 -2.19
C ALA A 4 12.56 -13.80 -0.85
N PRO A 5 13.92 -13.85 -0.80
CA PRO A 5 14.61 -14.06 0.48
C PRO A 5 14.87 -12.81 1.33
N ALA A 6 14.39 -11.61 0.97
CA ALA A 6 14.73 -10.39 1.72
C ALA A 6 13.66 -9.94 2.74
N MET A 7 12.40 -10.39 2.61
CA MET A 7 11.26 -9.81 3.35
C MET A 7 10.20 -10.86 3.71
N PRO A 8 10.49 -11.78 4.66
CA PRO A 8 9.59 -12.89 4.99
C PRO A 8 8.24 -12.43 5.55
N GLU A 9 8.19 -11.34 6.32
CA GLU A 9 6.95 -10.84 6.89
C GLU A 9 6.01 -10.24 5.83
N SER A 10 6.55 -9.46 4.89
CA SER A 10 5.79 -8.92 3.76
C SER A 10 5.28 -10.04 2.85
N ALA A 11 6.11 -11.04 2.56
CA ALA A 11 5.72 -12.22 1.78
C ALA A 11 4.58 -13.00 2.46
N ALA A 12 4.71 -13.26 3.76
CA ALA A 12 3.67 -13.93 4.54
C ALA A 12 2.36 -13.12 4.59
N LEU A 13 2.42 -11.79 4.67
CA LEU A 13 1.21 -10.97 4.59
C LEU A 13 0.55 -11.03 3.21
N VAL A 14 1.33 -10.96 2.13
CA VAL A 14 0.80 -11.13 0.76
C VAL A 14 0.11 -12.48 0.58
N GLU A 15 0.72 -13.55 1.09
CA GLU A 15 0.13 -14.90 1.05
C GLU A 15 -1.19 -14.97 1.82
N ARG A 16 -1.24 -14.43 3.05
CA ARG A 16 -2.48 -14.39 3.85
C ARG A 16 -3.60 -13.64 3.13
N LEU A 17 -3.33 -12.45 2.60
CA LEU A 17 -4.33 -11.65 1.91
C LEU A 17 -4.86 -12.37 0.66
N ARG A 18 -3.96 -12.96 -0.14
CA ARG A 18 -4.35 -13.71 -1.35
C ARG A 18 -5.13 -14.97 -1.04
N ALA A 19 -4.82 -15.67 0.06
CA ALA A 19 -5.60 -16.82 0.52
C ALA A 19 -7.05 -16.43 0.88
N ASP A 20 -7.26 -15.18 1.29
CA ASP A 20 -8.58 -14.60 1.58
C ASP A 20 -9.26 -13.92 0.38
N GLY A 21 -8.72 -14.13 -0.83
CA GLY A 21 -9.26 -13.61 -2.09
C GLY A 21 -8.88 -12.16 -2.40
N ILE A 22 -8.01 -11.54 -1.61
CA ILE A 22 -7.62 -10.13 -1.77
C ILE A 22 -6.34 -10.05 -2.61
N PRO A 23 -6.36 -9.39 -3.79
CA PRO A 23 -5.16 -9.19 -4.59
C PRO A 23 -4.14 -8.32 -3.85
N ALA A 24 -2.95 -8.86 -3.59
CA ALA A 24 -1.89 -8.14 -2.86
C ALA A 24 -0.50 -8.33 -3.50
N VAL A 25 0.37 -7.33 -3.36
CA VAL A 25 1.76 -7.32 -3.83
C VAL A 25 2.67 -6.59 -2.85
N ILE A 26 3.97 -6.88 -2.90
CA ILE A 26 4.97 -6.01 -2.25
C ILE A 26 5.13 -4.75 -3.10
N SER A 27 4.98 -3.57 -2.50
CA SER A 27 5.08 -2.28 -3.18
C SER A 27 6.55 -1.91 -3.42
N GLY A 28 6.92 -1.72 -4.68
CA GLY A 28 8.27 -1.28 -5.07
C GLY A 28 9.38 -2.21 -4.58
N ALA A 29 10.24 -1.69 -3.71
CA ALA A 29 11.33 -2.44 -3.06
C ALA A 29 10.94 -3.03 -1.69
N GLY A 30 9.71 -2.82 -1.22
CA GLY A 30 9.22 -3.20 0.11
C GLY A 30 9.74 -2.31 1.25
N PRO A 31 9.36 -2.60 2.51
CA PRO A 31 8.59 -3.75 2.98
C PRO A 31 7.07 -3.59 2.85
N THR A 32 6.58 -2.44 2.39
CA THR A 32 5.15 -2.14 2.28
C THR A 32 4.42 -3.15 1.39
N VAL A 33 3.25 -3.61 1.84
CA VAL A 33 2.32 -4.43 1.04
C VAL A 33 1.20 -3.54 0.52
N LEU A 34 0.94 -3.61 -0.78
CA LEU A 34 -0.21 -2.99 -1.42
C LEU A 34 -1.28 -4.05 -1.65
N ALA A 35 -2.49 -3.81 -1.17
CA ALA A 35 -3.66 -4.63 -1.40
C ALA A 35 -4.69 -3.84 -2.21
N LEU A 36 -5.27 -4.46 -3.22
CA LEU A 36 -6.40 -3.90 -3.94
C LEU A 36 -7.67 -4.38 -3.24
N ALA A 37 -8.37 -3.42 -2.64
CA ALA A 37 -9.58 -3.66 -1.86
C ALA A 37 -10.65 -2.64 -2.27
N ASP A 38 -11.90 -3.07 -2.20
CA ASP A 38 -13.07 -2.19 -2.15
C ASP A 38 -13.35 -1.78 -0.69
N GLU A 39 -14.41 -0.97 -0.50
CA GLU A 39 -14.84 -0.50 0.83
C GLU A 39 -15.08 -1.67 1.81
N GLU A 40 -15.66 -2.77 1.35
CA GLU A 40 -15.99 -3.93 2.20
C GLU A 40 -14.74 -4.71 2.61
N SER A 41 -13.79 -4.89 1.69
CA SER A 41 -12.57 -5.66 1.94
C SER A 41 -11.46 -4.85 2.63
N ALA A 42 -11.55 -3.53 2.70
CA ALA A 42 -10.55 -2.67 3.35
C ALA A 42 -10.42 -2.95 4.87
N ASP A 43 -11.53 -3.19 5.57
CA ASP A 43 -11.52 -3.59 7.00
C ASP A 43 -10.85 -4.97 7.18
N LYS A 44 -11.13 -5.89 6.25
CA LYS A 44 -10.55 -7.24 6.24
C LYS A 44 -9.03 -7.19 6.05
N VAL A 45 -8.52 -6.32 5.18
CA VAL A 45 -7.07 -6.10 4.99
C VAL A 45 -6.41 -5.67 6.30
N ALA A 46 -6.97 -4.66 6.98
CA ALA A 46 -6.42 -4.16 8.24
C ALA A 46 -6.40 -5.25 9.33
N HIS A 47 -7.47 -6.05 9.40
CA HIS A 47 -7.54 -7.19 10.33
C HIS A 47 -6.48 -8.26 10.05
N LEU A 48 -6.31 -8.68 8.78
CA LEU A 48 -5.34 -9.71 8.38
C LEU A 48 -3.87 -9.24 8.48
N ALA A 49 -3.63 -7.93 8.41
CA ALA A 49 -2.33 -7.33 8.63
C ALA A 49 -1.90 -7.45 10.11
N GLY A 50 -2.81 -7.13 11.03
CA GLY A 50 -2.57 -7.22 12.47
C GLY A 50 -1.72 -6.06 13.03
N GLN A 51 -1.42 -6.13 14.33
CA GLN A 51 -0.85 -5.01 15.11
C GLN A 51 0.59 -4.61 14.72
N GLY A 52 1.29 -5.44 13.93
CA GLY A 52 2.64 -5.15 13.44
C GLY A 52 2.68 -4.23 12.21
N TRP A 53 1.52 -3.85 11.67
CA TRP A 53 1.40 -3.11 10.42
C TRP A 53 0.59 -1.83 10.61
N ALA A 54 1.06 -0.74 10.01
CA ALA A 54 0.23 0.44 9.79
C ALA A 54 -0.61 0.23 8.52
N ALA A 55 -1.93 0.14 8.68
CA ALA A 55 -2.87 0.00 7.57
C ALA A 55 -3.39 1.38 7.13
N ASN A 56 -3.00 1.82 5.95
CA ASN A 56 -3.47 3.07 5.36
C ASN A 56 -4.47 2.77 4.22
N ARG A 57 -5.67 3.36 4.29
CA ARG A 57 -6.59 3.39 3.15
C ARG A 57 -6.22 4.56 2.26
N LEU A 58 -6.01 4.28 0.98
CA LEU A 58 -5.60 5.27 0.00
C LEU A 58 -6.53 5.17 -1.19
N ASP A 59 -7.01 6.31 -1.65
CA ASP A 59 -7.71 6.42 -2.93
C ASP A 59 -6.71 6.37 -4.10
N LEU A 60 -7.21 6.05 -5.29
CA LEU A 60 -6.41 6.14 -6.50
C LEU A 60 -6.23 7.61 -6.90
N ASP A 61 -4.98 8.03 -7.07
CA ASP A 61 -4.68 9.35 -7.63
C ASP A 61 -4.92 9.34 -9.14
N GLU A 62 -6.00 10.01 -9.57
CA GLU A 62 -6.37 10.15 -10.97
C GLU A 62 -5.63 11.29 -11.69
N ALA A 63 -5.06 12.25 -10.95
CA ALA A 63 -4.39 13.41 -11.50
C ALA A 63 -2.89 13.16 -11.74
N GLY A 64 -2.28 12.37 -10.87
CA GLY A 64 -0.84 12.11 -10.90
C GLY A 64 -0.01 13.37 -10.64
N ALA A 65 1.25 13.36 -11.10
CA ALA A 65 2.15 14.48 -10.89
C ALA A 65 1.78 15.70 -11.76
N CYS A 66 1.61 16.87 -11.12
CA CYS A 66 1.35 18.13 -11.81
C CYS A 66 2.39 19.21 -11.43
N VAL A 67 2.62 20.16 -12.34
CA VAL A 67 3.46 21.33 -12.08
C VAL A 67 2.60 22.42 -11.45
N LEU A 68 2.96 22.81 -10.22
CA LEU A 68 2.31 23.94 -9.55
C LEU A 68 3.09 25.23 -9.81
N PRO A 69 2.42 26.36 -10.06
CA PRO A 69 3.09 27.65 -10.16
C PRO A 69 3.78 27.95 -8.83
N LEU A 70 5.05 28.37 -8.91
CA LEU A 70 5.74 28.94 -7.76
C LEU A 70 5.03 30.25 -7.41
N ALA A 71 4.36 30.30 -6.24
CA ALA A 71 3.77 31.55 -5.79
C ALA A 71 4.89 32.61 -5.68
N PRO A 72 4.68 33.85 -6.15
CA PRO A 72 5.63 34.91 -5.90
C PRO A 72 5.77 35.05 -4.38
N ALA A 73 6.99 35.03 -3.87
CA ALA A 73 7.26 35.29 -2.46
C ALA A 73 6.59 36.62 -2.11
N GLY A 74 5.58 36.56 -1.24
CA GLY A 74 4.85 37.75 -0.81
C GLY A 74 5.83 38.79 -0.31
N VAL A 75 5.83 39.97 -0.93
CA VAL A 75 6.47 41.16 -0.36
C VAL A 75 5.61 41.56 0.83
N HIS A 76 6.09 41.22 2.03
CA HIS A 76 5.66 41.86 3.27
C HIS A 76 6.22 43.29 3.34
#